data_AF-A0A7D5RH33-F1
#
_entry.id   AF-A0A7D5RH33-F1
#
_cell.length_a   1.000
_cell.length_b   1.000
_cell.length_c   1.000
_cell.angle_alpha   90.00
_cell.angle_beta   90.00
_cell.angle_gamma   90.00
#
_symmetry.space_group_name_H-M   'P 1'
#
loop_
_entity.id
_entity.type
_entity.pdbx_description
1 polymer ?
#
loop_
_entity_poly.entity_id
_entity_poly.type
_entity_poly.pdbx_seq_one_letter_code
_entity_poly.pdbx_strand_id
1 'polypeptide(L)'
;MFYEILVNNLEFPGYFGDNLDALYDMLIDLQWLKQDTIDLIISEYEDFLTDEVDEDKAEIMLLLEDVCREWKEGYSDDEDWEMKKVRVYVLCDEMTGKHISRMIADMTEEE
;
A
#
# COMPACT_ATOMS: atom_id res chain seq x y z
N MET A 1 0.61 -6.83 13.48
CA MET A 1 2.06 -6.62 13.24
C MET A 1 2.31 -5.74 12.02
N PHE A 2 1.79 -6.04 10.82
CA PHE A 2 1.83 -5.15 9.64
C PHE A 2 0.92 -3.92 9.77
N TYR A 3 -0.39 -4.13 9.95
CA TYR A 3 -1.36 -3.04 10.01
C TYR A 3 -1.06 -2.05 11.14
N GLU A 4 -0.59 -2.53 12.30
CA GLU A 4 -0.18 -1.66 13.41
C GLU A 4 0.96 -0.71 13.03
N ILE A 5 1.92 -1.16 12.21
CA ILE A 5 3.01 -0.29 11.74
C ILE A 5 2.42 0.82 10.85
N LEU A 6 1.51 0.48 9.94
CA LEU A 6 0.86 1.45 9.06
C LEU A 6 -0.02 2.43 9.84
N VAL A 7 -0.88 1.92 10.73
CA VAL A 7 -1.75 2.72 11.60
C VAL A 7 -0.94 3.75 12.39
N ASN A 8 0.19 3.32 12.98
CA ASN A 8 1.02 4.22 13.77
C ASN A 8 1.82 5.23 12.92
N ASN A 9 2.37 4.82 11.77
CA ASN A 9 3.20 5.72 10.95
C ASN A 9 2.38 6.69 10.10
N LEU A 10 1.21 6.27 9.64
CA LEU A 10 0.30 7.08 8.84
C LEU A 10 -0.78 7.74 9.68
N GLU A 11 -0.75 7.57 11.00
CA GLU A 11 -1.72 8.15 11.94
C GLU A 11 -3.18 7.87 11.54
N PHE A 12 -3.48 6.61 11.21
CA PHE A 12 -4.81 6.22 10.76
C PHE A 12 -5.90 6.63 11.77
N PRO A 13 -7.05 7.13 11.31
CA PRO A 13 -8.19 7.38 12.16
C PRO A 13 -8.66 6.12 12.91
N GLY A 14 -9.24 6.31 14.09
CA GLY A 14 -9.63 5.21 14.99
C GLY A 14 -10.75 4.28 14.50
N TYR A 15 -11.20 4.40 13.25
CA TYR A 15 -12.20 3.54 12.61
C TYR A 15 -11.60 2.52 11.62
N PHE A 16 -10.28 2.33 11.63
CA PHE A 16 -9.61 1.31 10.82
C PHE A 16 -10.12 -0.12 11.14
N GLY A 17 -10.51 -0.86 10.11
CA GLY A 17 -11.21 -2.15 10.20
C GLY A 17 -10.33 -3.41 10.23
N ASP A 18 -9.00 -3.27 10.27
CA ASP A 18 -8.01 -4.36 10.36
C ASP A 18 -8.18 -5.46 9.29
N ASN A 19 -8.41 -5.04 8.04
CA ASN A 19 -8.49 -5.88 6.85
C ASN A 19 -8.01 -5.11 5.60
N LEU A 20 -7.82 -5.81 4.47
CA LEU A 20 -7.30 -5.22 3.23
C LEU A 20 -8.23 -4.17 2.62
N ASP A 21 -9.54 -4.37 2.63
CA ASP A 21 -10.50 -3.37 2.14
C ASP A 21 -10.40 -2.07 2.95
N ALA A 22 -10.38 -2.20 4.28
CA ALA A 22 -10.22 -1.06 5.17
C ALA A 22 -8.85 -0.40 5.02
N LEU A 23 -7.81 -1.15 4.66
CA LEU A 23 -6.49 -0.59 4.38
C LEU A 23 -6.52 0.21 3.08
N TYR A 24 -7.11 -0.35 2.03
CA TYR A 24 -7.27 0.35 0.76
C TYR A 24 -7.98 1.68 0.95
N ASP A 25 -9.13 1.67 1.63
CA ASP A 25 -9.90 2.87 1.96
C ASP A 25 -9.04 3.94 2.68
N MET A 26 -8.21 3.52 3.64
CA MET A 26 -7.32 4.45 4.37
C MET A 26 -6.16 4.95 3.52
N LEU A 27 -5.70 4.19 2.53
CA LEU A 27 -4.59 4.58 1.69
C LEU A 27 -5.02 5.44 0.50
N ILE A 28 -6.28 5.34 0.05
CA ILE A 28 -6.85 6.22 -0.98
C ILE A 28 -7.39 7.53 -0.38
N ASP A 29 -7.69 7.56 0.91
CA ASP A 29 -8.04 8.77 1.65
C ASP A 29 -6.96 9.06 2.69
N LEU A 30 -5.98 9.89 2.32
CA LEU A 30 -4.89 10.31 3.22
C LEU A 30 -5.04 11.77 3.64
N GLN A 31 -6.25 12.34 3.55
CA GLN A 31 -6.48 13.78 3.70
C GLN A 31 -6.10 14.33 5.09
N TRP A 32 -6.07 13.48 6.12
CA TRP A 32 -5.63 13.91 7.47
C TRP A 32 -4.12 14.23 7.53
N LEU A 33 -3.32 13.73 6.59
CA LEU A 33 -1.90 14.04 6.50
C LEU A 33 -1.70 15.41 5.84
N LYS A 34 -0.90 16.26 6.46
CA LYS A 34 -0.63 17.62 5.96
C LYS A 34 0.41 17.65 4.83
N GLN A 35 1.00 16.52 4.52
CA GLN A 35 2.06 16.40 3.53
C GLN A 35 1.45 16.20 2.13
N ASP A 36 1.97 16.94 1.16
CA ASP A 36 1.60 16.80 -0.25
C ASP A 36 2.26 15.58 -0.91
N THR A 37 3.34 15.06 -0.31
CA THR A 37 4.09 13.91 -0.82
C THR A 37 4.25 12.89 0.30
N ILE A 38 3.86 11.65 0.00
CA ILE A 38 3.88 10.54 0.94
C ILE A 38 4.70 9.43 0.31
N ASP A 39 5.84 9.13 0.93
CA ASP A 39 6.72 8.04 0.52
C ASP A 39 6.59 6.88 1.50
N LEU A 40 6.01 5.78 1.04
CA LEU A 40 5.94 4.53 1.78
C LEU A 40 7.16 3.69 1.43
N ILE A 41 8.08 3.55 2.38
CA ILE A 41 9.34 2.81 2.21
C ILE A 41 9.26 1.52 3.01
N ILE A 42 9.10 0.40 2.33
CA ILE A 42 9.12 -0.95 2.90
C ILE A 42 10.57 -1.44 2.82
N SER A 43 11.33 -1.29 3.91
CA SER A 43 12.77 -1.55 3.93
C SER A 43 13.16 -2.99 4.24
N GLU A 44 12.30 -3.74 4.93
CA GLU A 44 12.58 -5.10 5.39
C GLU A 44 11.44 -6.02 4.95
N TYR A 45 11.25 -6.18 3.63
CA TYR A 45 10.13 -6.94 3.06
C TYR A 45 10.02 -8.36 3.65
N GLU A 46 11.16 -9.04 3.84
CA GLU A 46 11.21 -10.39 4.42
C GLU A 46 10.68 -10.42 5.86
N ASP A 47 10.95 -9.39 6.66
CA ASP A 47 10.50 -9.25 8.06
C ASP A 47 9.09 -8.66 8.16
N PHE A 48 8.70 -7.86 7.17
CA PHE A 48 7.42 -7.14 7.13
C PHE A 48 6.23 -8.07 6.85
N LEU A 49 6.45 -9.11 6.06
CA LEU A 49 5.43 -10.08 5.66
C LEU A 49 5.86 -11.53 5.99
N THR A 50 6.78 -11.75 6.93
CA THR A 50 7.34 -13.08 7.22
C THR A 50 6.26 -14.12 7.52
N ASP A 51 5.21 -13.70 8.19
CA ASP A 51 4.13 -14.58 8.68
C ASP A 51 3.02 -14.80 7.64
N GLU A 52 3.02 -14.07 6.52
CA GLU A 52 1.98 -14.12 5.49
C GLU A 52 2.34 -15.13 4.38
N VAL A 53 1.32 -15.76 3.78
CA VAL A 53 1.53 -16.63 2.61
C VAL A 53 1.78 -15.80 1.34
N ASP A 54 2.34 -16.44 0.30
CA ASP A 54 2.71 -15.73 -0.92
C ASP A 54 1.51 -15.06 -1.62
N GLU A 55 0.31 -15.66 -1.53
CA GLU A 55 -0.93 -15.06 -2.06
C GLU A 55 -1.24 -13.71 -1.37
N ASP A 56 -1.34 -13.70 -0.04
CA ASP A 56 -1.57 -12.48 0.75
C ASP A 56 -0.50 -11.40 0.51
N LYS A 57 0.77 -11.82 0.38
CA LYS A 57 1.88 -10.92 0.04
C LYS A 57 1.67 -10.22 -1.30
N ALA A 58 1.23 -10.96 -2.31
CA ALA A 58 1.00 -10.43 -3.64
C ALA A 58 -0.27 -9.57 -3.69
N GLU A 59 -1.34 -9.94 -2.97
CA GLU A 59 -2.52 -9.08 -2.78
C GLU A 59 -2.14 -7.72 -2.17
N ILE A 60 -1.30 -7.69 -1.14
CA ILE A 60 -0.84 -6.43 -0.53
C ILE A 60 -0.04 -5.59 -1.55
N MET A 61 0.81 -6.22 -2.37
CA MET A 61 1.57 -5.49 -3.39
C MET A 61 0.66 -4.91 -4.49
N LEU A 62 -0.34 -5.67 -4.93
CA LEU A 62 -1.35 -5.22 -5.89
C LEU A 62 -2.17 -4.06 -5.32
N LEU A 63 -2.62 -4.17 -4.06
CA LEU A 63 -3.32 -3.09 -3.36
C LEU A 63 -2.47 -1.81 -3.32
N LEU A 64 -1.18 -1.91 -3.00
CA LEU A 64 -0.28 -0.76 -2.98
C LEU A 64 -0.04 -0.16 -4.38
N GLU A 65 -0.04 -0.99 -5.43
CA GLU A 65 -0.01 -0.53 -6.82
C GLU A 65 -1.28 0.25 -7.17
N ASP A 66 -2.45 -0.29 -6.84
CA ASP A 66 -3.74 0.33 -7.11
C ASP A 66 -3.87 1.67 -6.37
N VAL A 67 -3.45 1.75 -5.10
CA VAL A 67 -3.35 3.02 -4.37
C VAL A 67 -2.49 4.03 -5.13
N CYS A 68 -1.32 3.63 -5.62
CA CYS A 68 -0.47 4.54 -6.40
C CYS A 68 -1.15 4.99 -7.71
N ARG A 69 -1.96 4.12 -8.33
CA ARG A 69 -2.71 4.43 -9.54
C ARG A 69 -3.84 5.42 -9.25
N GLU A 70 -4.62 5.20 -8.20
CA GLU A 70 -5.68 6.10 -7.76
C GLU A 70 -5.16 7.51 -7.46
N TRP A 71 -4.03 7.64 -6.74
CA TRP A 71 -3.44 8.97 -6.50
C TRP A 71 -2.84 9.63 -7.75
N LYS A 72 -2.58 8.87 -8.81
CA LYS A 72 -2.01 9.40 -10.06
C LYS A 72 -3.08 9.79 -11.07
N GLU A 73 -4.15 9.01 -11.14
CA GLU A 73 -5.18 9.07 -12.20
C GLU A 73 -6.55 9.46 -11.66
N GLY A 74 -6.78 9.24 -10.36
CA GLY A 74 -8.00 9.56 -9.67
C GLY A 74 -8.25 11.07 -9.57
N TYR A 75 -9.52 11.39 -9.46
CA TYR A 75 -10.02 12.75 -9.37
C TYR A 75 -11.15 12.79 -8.36
N SER A 76 -11.14 13.81 -7.50
CA SER A 76 -12.22 14.09 -6.57
C SER A 76 -12.86 15.43 -6.93
N ASP A 77 -14.19 15.47 -6.93
CA ASP A 77 -14.98 16.71 -7.07
C ASP A 77 -15.15 17.45 -5.73
N ASP A 78 -14.59 16.92 -4.64
CA ASP A 78 -14.65 17.56 -3.33
C ASP A 78 -13.66 18.74 -3.24
N GLU A 79 -14.16 19.92 -2.87
CA GLU A 79 -13.37 21.15 -2.81
C GLU A 79 -12.31 21.12 -1.70
N ASP A 80 -12.54 20.31 -0.65
CA ASP A 80 -11.61 20.14 0.46
C ASP A 80 -10.61 18.99 0.22
N TRP A 81 -10.68 18.31 -0.94
CA TRP A 81 -9.79 17.21 -1.27
C TRP A 81 -8.48 17.71 -1.87
N GLU A 82 -7.39 17.44 -1.15
CA GLU A 82 -6.04 17.77 -1.61
C GLU A 82 -5.42 16.59 -2.35
N MET A 83 -4.99 16.83 -3.59
CA MET A 83 -4.25 15.84 -4.36
C MET A 83 -2.88 15.60 -3.74
N LYS A 84 -2.54 14.33 -3.47
CA LYS A 84 -1.26 13.92 -2.88
C LYS A 84 -0.44 13.11 -3.86
N LYS A 85 0.88 13.24 -3.75
CA LYS A 85 1.85 12.44 -4.48
C LYS A 85 2.27 11.26 -3.62
N VAL A 86 1.60 10.13 -3.81
CA VAL A 86 1.93 8.88 -3.12
C VAL A 86 2.92 8.05 -3.94
N ARG A 87 3.95 7.53 -3.28
CA ARG A 87 4.96 6.67 -3.89
C ARG A 87 5.30 5.52 -2.95
N VAL A 88 5.33 4.31 -3.48
CA VAL A 88 5.71 3.11 -2.74
C VAL A 88 7.07 2.63 -3.23
N TYR A 89 7.95 2.31 -2.27
CA TYR A 89 9.29 1.78 -2.51
C TYR A 89 9.46 0.50 -1.70
N VAL A 90 9.72 -0.62 -2.37
CA VAL A 90 10.07 -1.89 -1.72
C VAL A 90 11.57 -2.10 -1.87
N LEU A 91 12.30 -2.08 -0.75
CA LEU A 91 13.73 -2.38 -0.72
C LEU A 91 13.90 -3.86 -0.43
N CYS A 92 14.51 -4.56 -1.36
CA CYS A 92 14.80 -5.98 -1.24
C CYS A 92 16.04 -6.33 -2.08
N ASP A 93 16.61 -7.51 -1.85
CA ASP A 93 17.63 -8.04 -2.73
C ASP A 93 17.05 -8.48 -4.09
N GLU A 94 17.92 -8.73 -5.06
CA GLU A 94 17.51 -9.06 -6.43
C GLU A 94 16.65 -10.34 -6.52
N MET A 95 16.90 -11.35 -5.68
CA MET A 95 16.16 -12.61 -5.71
C MET A 95 14.73 -12.39 -5.20
N THR A 96 14.60 -11.68 -4.08
CA THR A 96 13.30 -11.31 -3.50
C THR A 96 12.50 -10.44 -4.46
N GLY A 97 13.13 -9.42 -5.06
CA GLY A 97 12.45 -8.58 -6.05
C GLY A 97 11.93 -9.35 -7.26
N LYS A 98 12.69 -10.35 -7.76
CA LYS A 98 12.22 -11.23 -8.84
C LYS A 98 11.07 -12.12 -8.40
N HIS A 99 11.11 -12.62 -7.18
CA HIS A 99 10.04 -13.47 -6.63
C HIS A 99 8.73 -12.69 -6.53
N ILE A 100 8.74 -11.51 -5.91
CA ILE A 100 7.58 -10.62 -5.82
C ILE A 100 7.03 -10.29 -7.21
N SER A 101 7.91 -9.88 -8.14
CA SER A 101 7.50 -9.53 -9.50
C SER A 101 6.81 -10.69 -10.22
N ARG A 102 7.27 -11.92 -9.98
CA ARG A 102 6.66 -13.12 -10.55
C ARG A 102 5.31 -13.43 -9.90
N MET A 103 5.21 -13.35 -8.58
CA MET A 103 3.96 -13.60 -7.86
C MET A 103 2.84 -12.67 -8.33
N ILE A 104 3.15 -11.37 -8.45
CA ILE A 104 2.20 -10.36 -8.97
C ILE A 104 1.77 -10.73 -10.39
N ALA A 105 2.72 -11.07 -11.27
CA ALA A 105 2.41 -11.45 -12.64
C ALA A 105 1.49 -12.68 -12.71
N ASP A 106 1.81 -13.73 -11.95
CA ASP A 106 1.05 -14.96 -11.90
C ASP A 106 -0.41 -14.69 -11.43
N MET A 107 -0.63 -13.80 -10.45
CA MET A 107 -1.98 -13.41 -10.01
C MET A 107 -2.75 -12.57 -11.03
N THR A 108 -2.09 -11.61 -11.70
CA THR A 108 -2.75 -10.77 -12.71
C THR A 108 -3.12 -11.52 -13.99
N GLU A 109 -2.53 -12.69 -14.26
CA GLU A 109 -2.89 -13.55 -15.39
C GLU A 109 -4.08 -14.48 -15.10
N GLU A 110 -4.51 -14.61 -13.83
CA GLU A 110 -5.63 -15.45 -13.40
C GLU A 110 -6.98 -14.70 -13.30
N GLU A 111 -7.00 -13.37 -13.44
CA GLU A 111 -8.21 -12.51 -13.55
C GLU A 111 -8.70 -12.29 -14.99
#